data_AF-G9D5D4-F1
#
_entry.id   AF-G9D5D4-F1
#
_cell.length_a   1.000
_cell.length_b   1.000
_cell.length_c   1.000
_cell.angle_alpha   90.00
_cell.angle_beta   90.00
_cell.angle_gamma   90.00
#
_symmetry.space_group_name_H-M   'P 1'
#
loop_
_entity.id
_entity.type
_entity.pdbx_description
1 polymer ?
#
loop_
_entity_poly.entity_id
_entity_poly.type
_entity_poly.pdbx_seq_one_letter_code
_entity_poly.pdbx_strand_id
1 'polypeptide(L)' 'MQQQVVITKSVVGWFNVKDVEGKLLLNIAPDVFKKYFPEVSPDISIACMELELNRIVELKEKKKEESERVGNGN' A
#
# COMPACT_ATOMS: atom_id res chain seq x y z
N MET A 1 8.60 13.03 -13.87
CA MET A 1 7.18 12.65 -14.00
C MET A 1 6.96 11.49 -13.03
N GLN A 2 6.09 11.65 -12.04
CA GLN A 2 5.77 10.60 -11.06
C GLN A 2 4.50 9.88 -11.52
N GLN A 3 4.46 8.56 -11.38
CA GLN A 3 3.35 7.72 -11.87
C GLN A 3 2.92 6.77 -10.76
N GLN A 4 1.61 6.71 -10.52
CA GLN A 4 1.02 5.74 -9.60
C GLN A 4 1.16 4.33 -10.17
N VAL A 5 1.53 3.39 -9.30
CA VAL A 5 1.71 1.97 -9.65
C VAL A 5 0.91 1.08 -8.71
N VAL A 6 0.49 -0.06 -9.23
CA VAL A 6 -0.12 -1.15 -8.47
C VAL A 6 0.92 -2.22 -8.23
N ILE A 7 1.16 -2.58 -6.97
CA ILE A 7 2.08 -3.66 -6.60
C ILE A 7 1.26 -4.88 -6.20
N THR A 8 1.49 -6.02 -6.86
CA THR A 8 0.86 -7.30 -6.52
C THR A 8 1.89 -8.39 -6.26
N LYS A 9 1.56 -9.34 -5.38
CA LYS A 9 2.42 -10.50 -5.10
C LYS A 9 1.93 -11.71 -5.87
N SER A 10 2.84 -12.40 -6.56
CA SER A 10 2.56 -13.68 -7.21
C SER A 10 2.51 -14.84 -6.21
N VAL A 11 1.99 -15.98 -6.64
CA VAL A 11 1.96 -17.23 -5.84
C VAL A 11 3.38 -17.67 -5.42
N VAL A 12 4.38 -17.39 -6.25
CA VAL A 12 5.79 -17.71 -5.97
C VAL A 12 6.55 -16.56 -5.27
N GLY A 13 5.82 -15.57 -4.75
CA GLY A 13 6.35 -14.51 -3.90
C GLY A 13 6.95 -13.29 -4.61
N TRP A 14 7.06 -13.31 -5.95
CA TRP A 14 7.54 -12.17 -6.72
C TRP A 14 6.58 -10.98 -6.65
N PHE A 15 7.12 -9.77 -6.67
CA PHE A 15 6.35 -8.53 -6.70
C PHE A 15 6.25 -8.02 -8.15
N ASN A 16 5.03 -7.87 -8.64
CA ASN A 16 4.74 -7.31 -9.95
C ASN A 16 4.34 -5.84 -9.77
N VAL A 17 5.07 -4.95 -10.41
CA VAL A 17 4.74 -3.53 -10.47
C VAL A 17 4.03 -3.29 -11.80
N LYS A 18 2.81 -2.79 -11.73
CA LYS A 18 1.95 -2.50 -12.87
C LYS A 18 1.57 -1.03 -12.88
N ASP A 19 1.23 -0.49 -14.05
CA ASP A 19 0.50 0.78 -14.08
C ASP A 19 -0.96 0.57 -13.64
N VAL A 20 -1.71 1.67 -13.57
CA VAL A 20 -3.13 1.67 -13.17
C VAL A 20 -4.04 0.95 -14.16
N GLU A 21 -3.58 0.73 -15.40
CA GLU A 21 -4.30 -0.03 -16.44
C GLU A 21 -3.97 -1.53 -16.37
N GLY A 22 -3.07 -1.93 -15.47
CA GLY A 22 -2.68 -3.32 -15.25
C GLY A 22 -1.55 -3.82 -16.15
N LYS A 23 -0.92 -2.95 -16.95
CA LYS A 23 0.25 -3.30 -17.76
C LYS A 23 1.45 -3.53 -16.86
N LEU A 24 2.14 -4.63 -17.07
CA LEU A 24 3.36 -4.95 -16.33
C LEU A 24 4.49 -3.97 -16.67
N LEU A 25 5.07 -3.35 -15.65
CA LEU A 25 6.22 -2.45 -15.76
C LEU A 25 7.51 -3.14 -15.32
N LEU A 26 7.45 -3.86 -14.19
CA LEU A 26 8.62 -4.49 -13.59
C LEU A 26 8.23 -5.70 -12.74
N ASN A 27 9.08 -6.72 -12.76
CA ASN A 27 9.06 -7.83 -11.82
C ASN A 27 10.24 -7.69 -10.85
N ILE A 28 9.97 -7.76 -9.55
CA ILE A 28 10.97 -7.67 -8.50
C ILE A 28 11.01 -9.00 -7.76
N ALA A 29 12.18 -9.62 -7.73
CA ALA A 29 12.42 -10.83 -6.97
C ALA A 29 12.31 -10.57 -5.45
N PRO A 30 11.86 -11.54 -4.64
CA PRO A 30 11.58 -11.32 -3.22
C PRO A 30 12.81 -10.88 -2.40
N ASP A 31 13.98 -11.42 -2.74
CA ASP A 31 15.27 -11.10 -2.13
C ASP A 31 15.72 -9.67 -2.45
N VAL A 32 15.53 -9.24 -3.71
CA VAL A 32 15.78 -7.86 -4.14
C VAL A 32 14.85 -6.90 -3.41
N PHE A 33 13.56 -7.24 -3.34
CA PHE A 33 12.58 -6.40 -2.65
C PHE A 33 12.94 -6.24 -1.16
N LYS A 34 13.24 -7.33 -0.46
CA LYS A 34 13.65 -7.31 0.96
C LYS A 34 14.95 -6.54 1.21
N LYS A 35 15.89 -6.58 0.25
CA LYS A 35 17.14 -5.83 0.34
C LYS A 35 16.91 -4.33 0.33
N TYR A 36 15.98 -3.84 -0.48
CA TYR A 36 15.70 -2.40 -0.61
C TYR A 36 14.63 -1.91 0.37
N PHE A 37 13.73 -2.78 0.82
CA PHE A 37 12.62 -2.46 1.73
C PHE A 37 12.58 -3.43 2.91
N PRO A 38 13.61 -3.45 3.79
CA PRO A 38 13.72 -4.42 4.87
C PRO A 38 12.64 -4.28 5.95
N GLU A 39 12.08 -3.08 6.12
CA GLU A 39 11.01 -2.79 7.08
C GLU A 39 9.62 -3.31 6.67
N VAL A 40 9.47 -3.69 5.41
CA VAL A 40 8.20 -4.18 4.88
C VAL A 40 8.05 -5.65 5.22
N SER A 41 7.00 -5.96 5.99
CA SER A 41 6.64 -7.34 6.29
C SER A 41 6.27 -8.11 5.00
N PRO A 42 6.72 -9.36 4.83
CA PRO A 42 6.34 -10.18 3.68
C PRO A 42 4.84 -10.53 3.65
N ASP A 43 4.13 -10.31 4.76
CA ASP A 43 2.73 -10.68 4.98
C ASP A 43 1.76 -9.51 4.79
N ILE A 44 2.25 -8.32 4.40
CA ILE A 44 1.39 -7.17 4.10
C ILE A 44 1.15 -7.00 2.60
N SER A 45 -0.10 -6.71 2.23
CA SER A 45 -0.45 -6.21 0.90
C SER A 45 -0.12 -4.72 0.84
N ILE A 46 0.91 -4.35 0.09
CA ILE A 46 1.30 -2.95 -0.10
C ILE A 46 0.49 -2.37 -1.26
N ALA A 47 -0.41 -1.46 -0.95
CA ALA A 47 -1.00 -0.56 -1.93
C ALA A 47 -0.30 0.81 -1.80
N CYS A 48 0.49 1.20 -2.79
CA CYS A 48 1.03 2.55 -2.86
C CYS A 48 0.02 3.44 -3.60
N MET A 49 -0.61 4.35 -2.85
CA MET A 49 -1.32 5.49 -3.41
C MET A 49 -0.54 6.75 -3.07
N GLU A 50 -0.33 7.61 -4.06
CA GLU A 50 0.05 8.98 -3.74
C GLU A 50 -1.16 9.65 -3.10
N LEU A 51 -1.03 9.98 -1.81
CA LEU A 51 -2.05 10.69 -1.05
C LEU A 51 -1.47 12.05 -0.71
N GLU A 52 -2.19 13.11 -1.05
CA GLU A 52 -1.88 14.43 -0.53
C GLU A 52 -1.86 14.38 1.00
N LEU A 53 -0.87 15.03 1.63
CA LEU A 53 -0.72 15.06 3.09
C LEU A 53 -2.02 15.46 3.80
N ASN A 54 -2.74 16.43 3.23
CA ASN A 54 -4.05 16.88 3.74
C ASN A 54 -5.06 15.72 3.80
N ARG A 55 -5.08 14.86 2.78
CA ARG A 55 -5.97 13.71 2.71
C ARG A 55 -5.61 12.62 3.72
N ILE A 56 -4.32 12.45 4.03
CA ILE A 56 -3.85 11.53 5.08
C ILE A 56 -4.37 11.98 6.45
N VAL A 57 -4.29 13.28 6.74
CA VAL A 57 -4.79 13.86 7.99
C VAL A 57 -6.31 13.65 8.10
N GLU A 58 -7.07 13.94 7.04
CA GLU A 58 -8.52 13.71 7.01
C GLU A 58 -8.90 12.25 7.29
N LEU A 59 -8.21 11.29 6.69
CA LEU A 59 -8.48 9.86 6.89
C LEU A 59 -8.17 9.43 8.33
N LYS A 60 -7.13 10.00 8.94
CA LYS A 60 -6.76 9.73 10.33
C LYS A 60 -7.82 10.24 11.31
N GLU A 61 -8.32 11.46 11.09
CA GLU A 61 -9.38 12.04 11.93
C GLU A 61 -10.71 11.29 11.75
N LYS A 62 -11.09 10.92 10.52
CA LYS A 62 -12.30 10.11 10.27
C LYS A 62 -12.28 8.76 11.00
N LYS A 63 -11.15 8.06 10.99
CA LYS A 63 -11.00 6.79 11.70
C LYS A 63 -11.11 6.95 13.22
N LYS A 64 -10.64 8.09 13.76
CA LYS A 64 -10.79 8.44 15.17
C LYS A 64 -12.25 8.71 15.52
N GLU A 65 -12.95 9.51 14.73
CA GLU A 65 -14.39 9.79 14.90
C GLU A 65 -15.25 8.52 14.82
N GLU A 66 -14.97 7.62 13.89
CA GLU A 66 -15.65 6.32 13.78
C GLU A 66 -15.40 5.43 15.00
N SER A 67 -14.18 5.43 15.54
CA SER A 67 -13.85 4.66 16.75
C SER A 67 -14.55 5.21 18.00
N GLU A 68 -14.69 6.53 18.11
CA GLU A 68 -15.38 7.20 19.23
C GLU A 68 -16.91 7.02 19.17
N ARG A 69 -17.49 6.97 17.97
CA ARG A 69 -18.93 6.66 17.80
C ARG A 69 -19.29 5.23 18.19
N VAL A 70 -18.39 4.27 17.97
CA VAL A 70 -18.59 2.87 18.37
C VAL A 70 -18.42 2.70 19.90
N GLY A 71 -17.60 3.52 20.55
CA GLY A 71 -17.39 3.48 22.00
C GLY A 71 -18.52 4.08 22.84
N ASN A 72 -19.31 5.01 22.30
CA ASN A 72 -20.42 5.69 22.99
C ASN A 72 -21.79 5.04 22.77
N GLY A 73 -21.84 3.84 22.18
CA GLY A 73 -23.06 3.09 21.86
C GLY A 73 -23.39 1.93 22.82
N ASN A 74 -22.94 1.99 24.07
CA ASN A 74 -23.34 1.06 25.15
C ASN A 74 -24.25 1.75 26.16
#